data_AF-A0A0N4VWS9-F1
#
_entry.id   AF-A0A0N4VWS9-F1
#
_cell.length_a   1.000
_cell.length_b   1.000
_cell.length_c   1.000
_cell.angle_alpha   90.00
_cell.angle_beta   90.00
_cell.angle_gamma   90.00
#
_symmetry.space_group_name_H-M   'P 1'
#
loop_
_entity.id
_entity.type
_entity.pdbx_description
1 polymer ?
#
loop_
_entity_poly.entity_id
_entity_poly.type
_entity_poly.pdbx_seq_one_letter_code
_entity_poly.pdbx_strand_id
1 'polypeptide(L)'
;MFSDVFIFQPSALRRQFTQLLKKFSSLSPTESVLRSLSILIDIVKFDVEIFKASMGVGWSSPVDLLVGPEVGLSYRINERCESSRLAELRSVLEIVIRKMEHNSEKAIVQLKISGTAQPMVGTVLYFVFSVFLFFLSPLLLIILYTMKL
;
A
#
# COMPACT_ATOMS: atom_id res chain seq x y z
N MET A 1 7.42 -30.70 -15.16
CA MET A 1 6.93 -30.85 -13.78
C MET A 1 5.97 -29.69 -13.48
N PHE A 2 4.85 -29.61 -14.19
CA PHE A 2 3.80 -28.57 -14.08
C PHE A 2 2.44 -29.17 -14.46
N SER A 3 2.09 -30.31 -13.87
CA SER A 3 0.85 -31.04 -14.19
C SER A 3 -0.04 -31.33 -13.00
N ASP A 4 0.27 -30.80 -11.81
CA ASP A 4 -0.66 -30.82 -10.67
C ASP A 4 -1.56 -29.58 -10.69
N VAL A 5 -2.26 -29.39 -11.81
CA VAL A 5 -3.51 -28.64 -11.78
C VAL A 5 -4.45 -29.52 -10.96
N PHE A 6 -4.81 -29.08 -9.75
CA PHE A 6 -5.78 -29.76 -8.88
C PHE A 6 -7.07 -30.06 -9.66
N ILE A 7 -7.17 -31.25 -10.25
CA ILE A 7 -8.44 -31.76 -10.79
C ILE A 7 -9.24 -32.22 -9.59
N PHE A 8 -9.96 -31.29 -8.96
CA PHE A 8 -10.94 -31.67 -7.96
C PHE A 8 -12.03 -32.48 -8.64
N GLN A 9 -12.28 -33.69 -8.15
CA GLN A 9 -13.46 -34.46 -8.50
C GLN A 9 -14.72 -33.57 -8.31
N PRO A 10 -15.62 -33.45 -9.31
CA PRO A 10 -16.74 -32.51 -9.25
C PRO A 10 -17.59 -32.64 -7.99
N SER A 11 -17.76 -33.86 -7.48
CA SER A 11 -18.47 -34.16 -6.23
C SER A 11 -17.75 -33.64 -4.99
N ALA A 12 -16.42 -33.75 -4.94
CA ALA A 12 -15.60 -33.24 -3.85
C ALA A 12 -15.57 -31.70 -3.83
N LEU A 13 -15.42 -31.07 -5.00
CA LEU A 13 -15.48 -29.61 -5.14
C LEU A 13 -16.84 -29.08 -4.69
N ARG A 14 -17.93 -29.68 -5.19
CA ARG A 14 -19.29 -29.31 -4.80
C ARG A 14 -19.49 -29.41 -3.29
N ARG A 15 -18.97 -30.47 -2.65
CA ARG A 15 -19.06 -30.65 -1.19
C ARG A 15 -18.31 -29.55 -0.45
N GLN A 16 -17.05 -29.27 -0.81
CA GLN A 16 -16.26 -28.22 -0.17
C GLN A 16 -16.87 -26.84 -0.39
N PHE A 17 -17.28 -26.52 -1.61
CA PHE A 17 -17.92 -25.25 -1.93
C PHE A 17 -19.22 -25.05 -1.14
N THR A 18 -20.06 -26.09 -1.03
CA THR A 18 -21.30 -26.03 -0.24
C THR A 18 -21.02 -25.83 1.26
N GLN A 19 -19.97 -26.45 1.79
CA GLN A 19 -19.55 -26.24 3.19
C GLN A 19 -19.07 -24.81 3.43
N LEU A 20 -18.30 -24.24 2.50
CA LEU A 20 -17.84 -22.85 2.56
C LEU A 20 -19.01 -21.88 2.45
N LEU A 21 -19.95 -22.10 1.52
CA LEU A 21 -21.15 -21.27 1.41
C LEU A 21 -21.96 -21.26 2.70
N LYS A 22 -22.20 -22.42 3.33
CA LYS A 22 -22.91 -22.49 4.62
C LYS A 22 -22.16 -21.75 5.74
N LYS A 23 -20.82 -21.79 5.73
CA LYS A 23 -20.00 -21.09 6.72
C LYS A 23 -20.15 -19.56 6.60
N PHE A 24 -20.33 -19.05 5.38
CA PHE A 24 -20.37 -17.61 5.11
C PHE A 24 -21.78 -17.07 4.83
N SER A 25 -22.81 -17.93 4.77
CA SER A 25 -24.18 -17.54 4.41
C SER A 25 -24.85 -16.61 5.42
N SER A 26 -24.36 -16.55 6.66
CA SER A 26 -24.88 -15.67 7.70
C SER A 26 -24.27 -14.26 7.68
N LEU A 27 -23.24 -14.02 6.86
CA LEU A 27 -22.61 -12.71 6.77
C LEU A 27 -23.48 -11.75 5.97
N SER A 28 -23.60 -10.53 6.46
CA SER A 28 -24.15 -9.42 5.66
C SER A 28 -23.26 -9.14 4.43
N PRO A 29 -23.76 -8.41 3.42
CA PRO A 29 -22.94 -7.99 2.28
C PRO A 29 -21.67 -7.26 2.71
N THR A 30 -21.75 -6.36 3.71
CA THR A 30 -20.59 -5.63 4.22
C THR A 30 -19.57 -6.55 4.88
N GLU A 31 -20.00 -7.45 5.77
CA GLU A 31 -19.10 -8.41 6.42
C GLU A 31 -18.46 -9.37 5.42
N SER A 32 -19.20 -9.75 4.36
CA SER A 32 -18.68 -10.60 3.29
C SER A 32 -17.55 -9.92 2.51
N VAL A 33 -17.70 -8.63 2.19
CA VAL A 33 -16.66 -7.84 1.54
C VAL A 33 -15.45 -7.69 2.45
N LEU A 34 -15.66 -7.30 3.72
CA LEU A 34 -14.57 -7.14 4.69
C LEU A 34 -13.79 -8.44 4.88
N ARG A 35 -14.49 -9.57 5.07
CA ARG A 35 -13.85 -10.88 5.19
C ARG A 35 -13.07 -11.27 3.95
N SER A 36 -13.58 -10.97 2.76
CA SER A 36 -12.87 -11.25 1.52
C SER A 36 -11.58 -10.44 1.42
N LEU A 37 -11.64 -9.14 1.75
CA LEU A 37 -10.45 -8.28 1.78
C LEU A 37 -9.43 -8.74 2.83
N SER A 38 -9.88 -9.14 4.02
CA SER A 38 -9.00 -9.69 5.07
C SER A 38 -8.31 -10.99 4.65
N ILE A 39 -8.93 -11.82 3.81
CA ILE A 39 -8.26 -13.02 3.27
C ILE A 39 -7.26 -12.61 2.18
N LEU A 40 -7.65 -11.66 1.33
CA LEU A 40 -6.82 -11.21 0.21
C LEU A 40 -5.55 -10.50 0.68
N ILE A 41 -5.59 -9.75 1.78
CA ILE A 41 -4.43 -8.95 2.26
C ILE A 41 -3.23 -9.84 2.65
N ASP A 42 -3.50 -11.06 3.13
CA ASP A 42 -2.48 -12.04 3.49
C ASP A 42 -1.78 -12.65 2.26
N ILE A 43 -2.43 -12.59 1.09
CA ILE A 43 -1.95 -13.18 -0.16
C ILE A 43 -1.34 -12.11 -1.06
N VAL A 44 -2.03 -10.98 -1.17
CA VAL A 44 -1.68 -9.84 -2.01
C VAL A 44 -1.62 -8.64 -1.07
N LYS A 45 -0.40 -8.22 -0.68
CA LYS A 45 -0.19 -7.04 0.18
C LYS A 45 -0.57 -5.75 -0.56
N PHE A 46 -1.87 -5.51 -0.71
CA PHE A 46 -2.44 -4.37 -1.43
C PHE A 46 -2.56 -3.12 -0.55
N ASP A 47 -2.33 -3.27 0.76
CA ASP A 47 -2.42 -2.20 1.75
C ASP A 47 -1.12 -1.39 1.88
N VAL A 48 -0.04 -1.84 1.22
CA VAL A 48 1.25 -1.16 1.19
C VAL A 48 1.66 -0.86 -0.23
N GLU A 49 1.82 0.42 -0.54
CA GLU A 49 2.41 0.87 -1.80
C GLU A 49 3.92 1.04 -1.64
N ILE A 50 4.68 0.63 -2.67
CA ILE A 50 6.14 0.66 -2.67
C ILE A 50 6.63 1.54 -3.83
N PHE A 51 7.34 2.61 -3.50
CA PHE A 51 7.92 3.54 -4.46
C PHE A 51 9.43 3.40 -4.50
N LYS A 52 10.01 3.25 -5.69
CA LYS A 52 11.45 3.41 -5.88
C LYS A 52 11.80 4.89 -5.71
N ALA A 53 12.61 5.18 -4.70
CA ALA A 53 12.94 6.54 -4.29
C ALA A 53 14.44 6.69 -4.02
N SER A 54 14.87 7.92 -3.77
CA SER A 54 16.18 8.19 -3.18
C SER A 54 16.03 9.15 -2.01
N MET A 55 16.69 8.85 -0.89
CA MET A 55 16.67 9.70 0.30
C MET A 55 17.74 10.80 0.20
N GLY A 56 17.40 12.00 0.69
CA GLY A 56 18.28 13.16 0.65
C GLY A 56 18.27 13.92 -0.67
N VAL A 57 18.98 15.05 -0.69
CA VAL A 57 19.15 15.88 -1.89
C VAL A 57 20.29 15.30 -2.72
N GLY A 58 20.04 14.89 -3.96
CA GLY A 58 21.10 14.47 -4.90
C GLY A 58 21.23 12.98 -5.20
N TRP A 59 20.18 12.16 -5.05
CA TRP A 59 20.11 10.79 -5.61
C TRP A 59 21.16 9.77 -5.12
N SER A 60 21.80 9.98 -3.98
CA SER A 60 22.94 9.14 -3.59
C SER A 60 22.56 7.80 -2.95
N SER A 61 21.33 7.64 -2.45
CA SER A 61 20.90 6.44 -1.73
C SER A 61 19.53 5.94 -2.21
N PRO A 62 19.49 4.96 -3.14
CA PRO A 62 18.23 4.37 -3.60
C PRO A 62 17.59 3.53 -2.50
N VAL A 63 16.28 3.66 -2.37
CA VAL A 63 15.47 2.93 -1.38
C VAL A 63 14.12 2.54 -1.97
N ASP A 64 13.50 1.56 -1.35
CA ASP A 64 12.06 1.34 -1.42
C ASP A 64 11.40 2.20 -0.34
N LEU A 65 10.56 3.15 -0.74
CA LEU A 65 9.69 3.90 0.15
C LEU A 65 8.36 3.16 0.26
N LEU A 66 8.01 2.71 1.45
CA LEU A 66 6.76 2.02 1.75
C LEU A 66 5.76 3.01 2.34
N VAL A 67 4.53 2.98 1.86
CA VAL A 67 3.43 3.78 2.39
C VAL A 67 2.22 2.90 2.60
N GLY A 68 1.71 2.87 3.83
CA GLY A 68 0.53 2.10 4.18
C GLY A 68 0.01 2.43 5.59
N PRO A 69 -1.20 1.98 5.94
CA PRO A 69 -1.83 2.33 7.21
C PRO A 69 -1.07 1.77 8.41
N GLU A 70 -0.61 0.52 8.34
CA GLU A 70 0.15 -0.13 9.42
C GLU A 70 1.63 0.25 9.38
N VAL A 71 2.25 0.25 8.19
CA VAL A 71 3.69 0.53 8.02
C VAL A 71 4.05 2.01 8.12
N GLY A 72 3.06 2.91 8.10
CA GLY A 72 3.27 4.34 8.08
C GLY A 72 3.99 4.79 6.81
N LEU A 73 4.81 5.84 6.94
CA LEU A 73 5.85 6.17 5.98
C LEU A 73 7.14 5.48 6.43
N SER A 74 7.61 4.51 5.65
CA SER A 74 8.80 3.71 5.97
C SER A 74 9.73 3.59 4.77
N TYR A 75 10.99 3.23 4.98
CA TYR A 75 11.90 2.87 3.89
C TYR A 75 12.65 1.58 4.17
N ARG A 76 13.13 0.93 3.11
CA ARG A 76 14.12 -0.16 3.18
C ARG A 76 15.11 -0.05 2.03
N ILE A 77 16.31 -0.57 2.21
CA ILE A 77 17.37 -0.52 1.19
C ILE A 77 17.05 -1.46 0.02
N ASN A 78 16.48 -2.63 0.32
CA ASN A 78 16.00 -3.60 -0.66
C ASN A 78 14.99 -4.54 0.00
N GLU A 79 14.37 -5.43 -0.79
CA GLU A 79 13.30 -6.33 -0.34
C GLU A 79 13.70 -7.31 0.76
N ARG A 80 15.00 -7.54 0.97
CA ARG A 80 15.54 -8.46 1.98
C ARG A 80 15.88 -7.76 3.29
N CYS A 81 15.85 -6.43 3.32
CA CYS A 81 16.14 -5.65 4.52
C CYS A 81 14.86 -5.31 5.28
N GLU A 82 14.97 -5.31 6.61
CA GLU A 82 13.94 -4.76 7.49
C GLU A 82 13.66 -3.29 7.17
N SER A 83 12.40 -2.90 7.26
CA SER A 83 11.97 -1.52 7.03
C SER A 83 12.19 -0.66 8.26
N SER A 84 12.65 0.57 8.06
CA SER A 84 12.77 1.60 9.09
C SER A 84 11.66 2.63 8.93
N ARG A 85 10.91 2.88 10.01
CA ARG A 85 9.82 3.86 10.02
C ARG A 85 10.38 5.27 10.07
N LEU A 86 9.92 6.10 9.15
CA LEU A 86 10.25 7.54 9.07
C LEU A 86 9.24 8.38 9.84
N ALA A 87 7.96 8.13 9.62
CA ALA A 87 6.88 8.86 10.26
C ALA A 87 5.57 8.08 10.25
N GLU A 88 4.71 8.38 11.22
CA GLU A 88 3.29 8.02 11.12
C GLU A 88 2.60 8.91 10.07
N LEU A 89 1.68 8.34 9.28
CA LEU A 89 0.96 9.12 8.26
C LEU A 89 0.17 10.27 8.87
N ARG A 90 -0.39 10.06 10.08
CA ARG A 90 -1.15 11.06 10.84
C ARG A 90 -0.29 12.24 11.31
N SER A 91 1.03 12.08 11.29
CA SER A 91 1.99 13.11 11.69
C SER A 91 2.46 13.97 10.53
N VAL A 92 2.10 13.64 9.28
CA VAL A 92 2.42 14.46 8.11
C VAL A 92 1.54 15.71 8.11
N LEU A 93 2.16 16.87 8.25
CA LEU A 93 1.49 18.17 8.27
C LEU A 93 1.35 18.77 6.87
N GLU A 94 2.32 18.51 6.00
CA GLU A 94 2.40 19.12 4.68
C GLU A 94 3.20 18.24 3.71
N ILE A 95 2.73 18.17 2.46
CA ILE A 95 3.41 17.48 1.36
C ILE A 95 3.63 18.50 0.24
N VAL A 96 4.91 18.77 -0.07
CA VAL A 96 5.30 19.66 -1.17
C VAL A 96 5.98 18.84 -2.25
N ILE A 97 5.47 18.93 -3.47
CA ILE A 97 6.03 18.22 -4.63
C ILE A 97 6.58 19.25 -5.60
N ARG A 98 7.84 19.11 -6.00
CA ARG A 98 8.48 19.96 -7.01
C ARG A 98 9.09 19.09 -8.10
N LYS A 99 8.66 19.29 -9.34
CA LYS A 99 9.33 18.69 -10.51
C LYS A 99 10.77 19.22 -10.56
N MET A 100 11.76 18.34 -10.76
CA MET A 100 13.16 18.78 -10.74
C MET A 100 13.51 19.68 -11.92
N GLU A 101 13.08 19.30 -13.12
CA GLU A 101 13.34 20.04 -14.36
C GLU A 101 12.16 19.87 -15.32
N HIS A 102 12.02 20.77 -16.29
CA HIS A 102 10.87 20.80 -17.21
C HIS A 102 10.68 19.47 -17.97
N ASN A 103 11.76 18.75 -18.28
CA ASN A 103 11.73 17.48 -19.01
C ASN A 103 12.00 16.24 -18.14
N SER A 104 12.16 16.41 -16.82
CA SER A 104 12.46 15.29 -15.92
C SER A 104 11.18 14.58 -15.49
N GLU A 105 11.17 13.26 -15.50
CA GLU A 105 10.11 12.44 -14.91
C GLU A 105 10.19 12.39 -13.37
N LYS A 106 11.13 13.14 -12.78
CA LYS A 106 11.47 13.06 -11.36
C LYS A 106 10.93 14.27 -10.59
N ALA A 107 10.53 14.00 -9.36
CA ALA A 107 10.00 14.96 -8.41
C ALA A 107 10.76 14.90 -7.10
N ILE A 108 11.04 16.07 -6.52
CA ILE A 108 11.40 16.19 -5.12
C ILE A 108 10.10 16.23 -4.32
N VAL A 109 9.98 15.32 -3.36
CA VAL A 109 8.91 15.31 -2.38
C VAL A 109 9.49 15.78 -1.05
N GLN A 110 8.91 16.82 -0.49
CA GLN A 110 9.22 17.31 0.84
C GLN A 110 8.03 17.07 1.76
N LEU A 111 8.31 16.48 2.92
CA LEU A 111 7.30 16.15 3.92
C LEU A 111 7.62 16.93 5.19
N LYS A 112 6.68 17.74 5.65
CA LYS A 112 6.75 18.37 6.97
C LYS A 112 6.08 17.44 7.97
N ILE A 113 6.82 16.99 8.96
CA ILE A 113 6.34 16.06 9.99
C ILE A 113 6.16 16.82 11.30
N SER A 114 5.10 16.50 12.04
CA SER A 114 4.86 17.06 13.36
C SER A 114 6.01 16.68 14.31
N GLY A 115 6.50 17.65 15.07
CA GLY A 115 7.61 17.45 16.01
C GLY A 115 9.01 17.43 15.39
N THR A 116 9.18 17.53 14.06
CA THR A 116 10.49 17.65 13.43
C THR A 116 10.79 19.11 13.03
N ALA A 117 11.97 19.60 13.38
CA ALA A 117 12.38 20.97 13.05
C ALA A 117 12.71 21.16 11.56
N GLN A 118 13.17 20.10 10.88
CA GLN A 118 13.49 20.10 9.45
C GLN A 118 12.54 19.20 8.67
N PRO A 119 12.10 19.63 7.46
CA PRO A 119 11.29 18.80 6.59
C PRO A 119 12.14 17.66 6.02
N MET A 120 11.53 16.48 5.91
CA MET A 120 12.14 15.34 5.25
C MET A 120 12.11 15.56 3.73
N VAL A 121 13.20 15.28 3.05
CA VAL A 121 13.31 15.46 1.59
C VAL A 121 13.70 14.13 0.94
N GLY A 122 12.91 13.69 -0.02
CA GLY A 122 13.18 12.54 -0.85
C GLY A 122 12.89 12.85 -2.32
N THR A 123 13.39 12.01 -3.22
CA THR A 123 13.15 12.15 -4.66
C THR A 123 12.51 10.88 -5.20
N VAL A 124 11.45 11.04 -6.00
CA VAL A 124 10.63 9.95 -6.55
C VAL A 124 10.33 10.22 -8.02
N LEU A 125 9.81 9.23 -8.74
CA LEU A 125 9.22 9.47 -10.07
C LEU A 125 7.88 10.21 -9.90
N TYR A 126 7.77 11.38 -10.55
CA TYR A 126 6.63 12.30 -10.47
C TYR A 126 5.30 11.63 -10.83
N PHE A 127 5.33 10.81 -11.89
CA PHE A 127 4.15 10.10 -12.38
C PHE A 127 3.62 9.10 -11.34
N VAL A 128 4.50 8.32 -10.72
CA VAL A 128 4.13 7.26 -9.76
C VAL A 128 3.53 7.86 -8.48
N PHE A 129 4.07 8.97 -7.99
CA PHE A 129 3.56 9.62 -6.77
C PHE A 129 2.26 10.41 -7.01
N SER A 130 2.06 10.95 -8.22
CA SER A 130 0.79 11.59 -8.58
C SER A 130 -0.35 10.58 -8.67
N VAL A 131 -0.06 9.38 -9.16
CA VAL A 131 -1.00 8.25 -9.18
C VAL A 131 -1.32 7.78 -7.76
N PHE A 132 -0.35 7.73 -6.85
CA PHE A 132 -0.59 7.43 -5.43
C PHE A 132 -1.58 8.40 -4.75
N LEU A 133 -1.40 9.71 -4.92
CA LEU A 133 -2.35 10.70 -4.41
C LEU A 133 -3.74 10.52 -5.03
N PHE A 134 -3.80 10.11 -6.30
CA PHE A 134 -5.05 9.80 -6.97
C PHE A 134 -5.72 8.55 -6.40
N PHE A 135 -5.00 7.49 -6.03
CA PHE A 135 -5.53 6.26 -5.43
C PHE A 135 -5.84 6.37 -3.94
N LEU A 136 -5.16 7.27 -3.21
CA LEU A 136 -5.58 7.67 -1.87
C LEU A 136 -6.98 8.31 -1.89
N SER A 137 -7.40 8.99 -2.96
CA SER A 137 -8.72 9.64 -2.96
C SER A 137 -9.93 8.69 -2.88
N PRO A 138 -9.98 7.51 -3.56
CA PRO A 138 -11.15 6.63 -3.54
C PRO A 138 -10.96 5.45 -2.58
N LEU A 139 -9.75 4.89 -2.42
CA LEU A 139 -9.52 3.79 -1.46
C LEU A 139 -9.53 4.30 -0.03
N LEU A 140 -8.94 5.47 0.25
CA LEU A 140 -9.06 6.09 1.57
C LEU A 140 -10.51 6.54 1.82
N LEU A 141 -11.27 6.96 0.79
CA LEU A 141 -12.70 7.23 0.93
C LEU A 141 -13.49 5.95 1.22
N ILE A 142 -13.20 4.83 0.55
CA ILE A 142 -13.83 3.53 0.82
C ILE A 142 -13.47 3.04 2.23
N ILE A 143 -12.21 3.17 2.65
CA ILE A 143 -11.72 2.77 3.99
C ILE A 143 -12.30 3.71 5.07
N LEU A 144 -12.28 5.03 4.89
CA LEU A 144 -12.91 5.98 5.82
C LEU A 144 -14.43 5.82 5.88
N TYR A 145 -15.08 5.49 4.76
CA TYR A 145 -16.52 5.25 4.71
C TYR A 145 -16.89 3.90 5.35
N THR A 146 -16.01 2.90 5.28
CA THR A 146 -16.21 1.61 5.96
C THR A 146 -15.79 1.62 7.43
N MET A 147 -14.87 2.51 7.84
CA MET A 147 -14.42 2.67 9.23
C MET A 147 -15.21 3.73 10.02
N LYS A 148 -16.25 4.33 9.44
CA LYS A 148 -17.22 5.17 10.17
C LYS A 148 -18.43 4.33 10.56
N LEU A 149 -18.19 3.38 11.47
CA LEU A 149 -19.15 2.62 12.28
C LEU A 149 -18.58 2.53 13.69
#